data_AF-A0A957G0A7-F1
#
_entry.id   AF-A0A957G0A7-F1
#
_cell.length_a   1.000
_cell.length_b   1.000
_cell.length_c   1.000
_cell.angle_alpha   90.00
_cell.angle_beta   90.00
_cell.angle_gamma   90.00
#
_symmetry.space_group_name_H-M   'P 1'
#
loop_
_entity.id
_entity.type
_entity.pdbx_description
1 polymer ?
#
loop_
_entity_poly.entity_id
_entity_poly.type
_entity_poly.pdbx_seq_one_letter_code
_entity_poly.pdbx_strand_id
1 'polypeptide(L)'
;MDNRNLMKRWEAGLDSGLPAPWQKCPLFHVGGVTEVGLSSDGQYLLVISYHGRGVFDCRTGIKVARDRDETFDAWLDAEQGLAQGIGPLAGQNIPIVGGFVGSALPAATQDGWRLERLDIESKMELVWATPPGEKDGFLSGGCYYKLWDWDPVFAAGFSQNGATCVIACSNTIDIWSR
;
A
#
# COMPACT_ATOMS: atom_id res chain seq x y z
N MET A 1 -0.18 -21.87 14.99
CA MET A 1 0.31 -22.61 13.80
C MET A 1 1.81 -22.39 13.74
N ASP A 2 2.63 -23.41 13.46
CA ASP A 2 4.07 -23.20 13.29
C ASP A 2 4.38 -22.60 11.91
N ASN A 3 5.55 -21.96 11.77
CA ASN A 3 5.93 -21.28 10.51
C ASN A 3 5.95 -22.23 9.31
N ARG A 4 6.27 -23.51 9.53
CA ARG A 4 6.24 -24.54 8.48
C ARG A 4 4.84 -24.78 7.92
N ASN A 5 3.82 -24.88 8.77
CA ASN A 5 2.45 -25.06 8.30
C ASN A 5 1.87 -23.76 7.71
N LEU A 6 2.26 -22.59 8.22
CA LEU A 6 1.91 -21.30 7.63
C LEU A 6 2.43 -21.18 6.20
N MET A 7 3.72 -21.47 5.99
CA MET A 7 4.32 -21.39 4.65
C MET A 7 3.75 -22.43 3.69
N LYS A 8 3.49 -23.66 4.15
CA LYS A 8 2.78 -24.65 3.31
C LYS A 8 1.42 -24.16 2.86
N ARG A 9 0.69 -23.46 3.73
CA ARG A 9 -0.58 -22.85 3.36
C ARG A 9 -0.32 -21.71 2.37
N TRP A 10 0.60 -20.80 2.68
CA TRP A 10 0.95 -19.67 1.82
C TRP A 10 1.15 -20.11 0.37
N GLU A 11 1.97 -21.14 0.14
CA GLU A 11 2.25 -21.71 -1.19
C GLU A 11 1.02 -22.26 -1.94
N ALA A 12 -0.04 -22.63 -1.22
CA ALA A 12 -1.30 -23.09 -1.82
C ALA A 12 -2.22 -21.91 -2.26
N GLY A 13 -1.86 -20.67 -1.91
CA GLY A 13 -2.64 -19.47 -2.23
C GLY A 13 -2.58 -19.08 -3.71
N LEU A 14 -3.54 -18.25 -4.13
CA LEU A 14 -3.60 -17.74 -5.50
C LEU A 14 -2.54 -16.64 -5.71
N ASP A 15 -1.62 -16.86 -6.63
CA ASP A 15 -0.49 -15.95 -6.93
C ASP A 15 -0.77 -14.95 -8.07
N SER A 16 -2.05 -14.72 -8.38
CA SER A 16 -2.45 -13.87 -9.50
C SER A 16 -2.46 -12.37 -9.18
N GLY A 17 -2.15 -11.99 -7.93
CA GLY A 17 -2.56 -10.71 -7.38
C GLY A 17 -4.08 -10.60 -7.25
N LEU A 18 -4.59 -9.38 -7.01
CA LEU A 18 -6.03 -9.14 -6.95
C LEU A 18 -6.70 -9.43 -8.30
N PRO A 19 -7.82 -10.18 -8.32
CA PRO A 19 -8.55 -10.52 -9.55
C PRO A 19 -9.39 -9.34 -10.02
N ALA A 20 -10.02 -9.46 -11.20
CA ALA A 20 -11.03 -8.51 -11.67
C ALA A 20 -12.08 -8.22 -10.56
N PRO A 21 -12.49 -6.95 -10.37
CA PRO A 21 -12.27 -5.80 -11.25
C PRO A 21 -10.90 -5.10 -11.09
N TRP A 22 -10.05 -5.57 -10.18
CA TRP A 22 -8.75 -4.95 -9.92
C TRP A 22 -7.80 -5.10 -11.10
N GLN A 23 -7.08 -4.03 -11.39
CA GLN A 23 -6.02 -3.95 -12.39
C GLN A 23 -4.72 -3.57 -11.68
N LYS A 24 -3.72 -4.44 -11.76
CA LYS A 24 -2.39 -4.15 -11.23
C LYS A 24 -1.70 -3.14 -12.15
N CYS A 25 -1.24 -2.03 -11.58
CA CYS A 25 -0.36 -1.10 -12.28
C CYS A 25 1.05 -1.68 -12.40
N PRO A 26 1.87 -1.21 -13.35
CA PRO A 26 3.29 -1.57 -13.39
C PRO A 26 3.98 -1.30 -12.04
N LEU A 27 4.90 -2.17 -11.63
CA LEU A 27 5.68 -2.00 -10.40
C LEU A 27 6.50 -0.72 -10.43
N PHE A 28 6.52 0.05 -9.33
CA PHE A 28 7.37 1.22 -9.19
C PHE A 28 8.60 0.93 -8.35
N HIS A 29 9.77 1.23 -8.91
CA HIS A 29 10.99 1.32 -8.13
C HIS A 29 11.20 2.76 -7.67
N VAL A 30 11.08 2.99 -6.37
CA VAL A 30 11.39 4.26 -5.73
C VAL A 30 12.37 3.95 -4.60
N GLY A 31 13.61 4.40 -4.74
CA GLY A 31 14.62 4.18 -3.71
C GLY A 31 14.37 5.05 -2.49
N GLY A 32 14.35 4.43 -1.30
CA GLY A 32 14.30 5.12 -0.03
C GLY A 32 12.93 5.72 0.27
N VAL A 33 11.84 5.02 -0.05
CA VAL A 33 10.48 5.42 0.36
C VAL A 33 10.37 5.36 1.88
N THR A 34 9.80 6.41 2.46
CA THR A 34 9.61 6.56 3.90
C THR A 34 8.13 6.60 4.26
N GLU A 35 7.32 7.29 3.47
CA GLU A 35 5.87 7.41 3.64
C GLU A 35 5.12 7.43 2.31
N VAL A 36 3.84 7.09 2.37
CA VAL A 36 2.90 7.21 1.26
C VAL A 36 1.55 7.74 1.74
N GLY A 37 0.80 8.39 0.85
CA GLY A 37 -0.54 8.89 1.15
C GLY A 37 -1.43 8.87 -0.08
N LEU A 38 -2.66 8.38 0.07
CA LEU A 38 -3.66 8.35 -1.01
C LEU A 38 -4.53 9.60 -0.96
N SER A 39 -4.86 10.14 -2.14
CA SER A 39 -5.92 11.14 -2.25
C SER A 39 -7.26 10.57 -1.78
N SER A 40 -8.19 11.45 -1.38
CA SER A 40 -9.49 11.04 -0.84
C SER A 40 -10.33 10.23 -1.85
N ASP A 41 -10.15 10.50 -3.14
CA ASP A 41 -10.75 9.77 -4.25
C ASP A 41 -9.92 8.56 -4.73
N GLY A 42 -8.77 8.30 -4.11
CA GLY A 42 -7.86 7.20 -4.43
C GLY A 42 -7.13 7.33 -5.77
N GLN A 43 -7.33 8.41 -6.53
CA GLN A 43 -6.77 8.56 -7.87
C GLN A 43 -5.26 8.78 -7.88
N TYR A 44 -4.73 9.39 -6.82
CA TYR A 44 -3.31 9.74 -6.74
C TYR A 44 -2.66 9.20 -5.47
N LEU A 45 -1.43 8.74 -5.63
CA LEU A 45 -0.55 8.35 -4.54
C LEU A 45 0.57 9.38 -4.41
N LEU A 46 0.59 10.09 -3.29
CA LEU A 46 1.76 10.84 -2.84
C LEU A 46 2.77 9.85 -2.25
N VAL A 47 4.00 9.92 -2.74
CA VAL A 47 5.12 9.10 -2.29
C VAL A 47 6.20 10.02 -1.76
N ILE A 48 6.63 9.79 -0.52
CA ILE A 48 7.70 10.52 0.14
C ILE A 48 8.90 9.58 0.25
N SER A 49 10.07 10.12 -0.08
CA SER A 49 11.34 9.42 -0.02
C SER A 49 12.42 10.36 0.54
N TYR A 50 13.58 9.81 0.85
CA TYR A 50 14.75 10.62 1.22
C TYR A 50 15.14 11.68 0.18
N HIS A 51 14.68 11.56 -1.07
CA HIS A 51 14.97 12.50 -2.15
C HIS A 51 13.81 13.48 -2.43
N GLY A 52 12.93 13.70 -1.46
CA GLY A 52 11.71 14.51 -1.60
C GLY A 52 10.49 13.68 -1.99
N ARG A 53 9.53 14.29 -2.70
CA ARG A 53 8.20 13.72 -2.94
C ARG A 53 7.83 13.59 -4.42
N GLY A 54 6.96 12.64 -4.73
CA GLY A 54 6.42 12.40 -6.07
C GLY A 54 4.94 12.04 -6.01
N VAL A 55 4.21 12.30 -7.10
CA VAL A 55 2.80 11.89 -7.22
C VAL A 55 2.65 10.94 -8.39
N PHE A 56 1.94 9.84 -8.15
CA PHE A 56 1.64 8.81 -9.13
C PHE A 56 0.13 8.76 -9.34
N ASP A 57 -0.29 8.62 -10.60
CA ASP A 57 -1.66 8.28 -10.96
C ASP A 57 -1.87 6.77 -10.71
N CYS A 58 -2.81 6.43 -9.83
CA CYS A 58 -3.04 5.06 -9.38
C CYS A 58 -3.69 4.18 -10.43
N ARG A 59 -4.26 4.74 -11.50
CA ARG A 59 -4.92 3.97 -12.58
C ARG A 59 -3.96 3.61 -13.68
N THR A 60 -3.07 4.52 -14.02
CA THR A 60 -2.09 4.37 -15.10
C THR A 60 -0.72 3.92 -14.59
N GLY A 61 -0.45 4.15 -13.31
CA GLY A 61 0.88 3.98 -12.76
C GLY A 61 1.87 5.08 -13.15
N ILE A 62 1.45 6.15 -13.80
CA ILE A 62 2.40 7.15 -14.30
C ILE A 62 2.75 8.13 -13.17
N LYS A 63 4.05 8.41 -13.01
CA LYS A 63 4.51 9.52 -12.17
C LYS A 63 4.17 10.85 -12.84
N VAL A 64 3.23 11.58 -12.26
CA VAL A 64 2.66 12.82 -12.81
C VAL A 64 3.24 14.08 -12.19
N ALA A 65 3.92 13.98 -11.05
CA ALA A 65 4.66 15.10 -10.46
C ALA A 65 5.89 14.63 -9.68
N ARG A 66 6.90 15.49 -9.59
CA ARG A 66 8.12 15.24 -8.82
C ARG A 66 8.68 16.55 -8.28
N ASP A 67 8.93 16.58 -6.99
CA ASP A 67 9.56 17.69 -6.28
C ASP A 67 10.74 17.17 -5.45
N ARG A 68 11.95 17.62 -5.79
CA ARG A 68 13.22 17.18 -5.17
C ARG A 68 13.61 18.00 -3.95
N ASP A 69 12.72 18.86 -3.45
CA ASP A 69 12.97 19.54 -2.19
C ASP A 69 13.07 18.52 -1.04
N GLU A 70 14.22 18.51 -0.39
CA GLU A 70 14.52 17.65 0.78
C GLU A 70 14.33 18.43 2.10
N THR A 71 13.79 19.65 2.05
CA THR A 71 13.44 20.46 3.23
C THR A 71 12.11 19.96 3.82
N PHE A 72 12.10 18.72 4.35
CA PHE A 72 10.90 18.03 4.82
C PHE A 72 10.03 18.91 5.73
N ASP A 73 10.61 19.62 6.71
CA ASP A 73 9.88 20.47 7.65
C ASP A 73 9.02 21.56 6.98
N ALA A 74 9.26 21.91 5.71
CA ALA A 74 8.48 22.91 4.98
C ALA A 74 7.14 22.36 4.45
N TRP A 75 7.02 21.05 4.28
CA TRP A 75 5.88 20.43 3.60
C TRP A 75 5.42 19.08 4.18
N LEU A 76 6.14 18.54 5.15
CA LEU A 76 5.83 17.33 5.91
C LEU A 76 5.54 17.71 7.37
N ASP A 77 4.32 17.45 7.81
CA ASP A 77 3.92 17.53 9.21
C ASP A 77 3.85 16.09 9.77
N ALA A 78 4.98 15.60 10.26
CA ALA A 78 5.10 14.24 10.79
C ALA A 78 4.29 14.04 12.08
N GLU A 79 4.09 15.10 12.87
CA GLU A 79 3.31 15.03 14.11
C GLU A 79 1.82 14.80 13.81
N GLN A 80 1.29 15.45 12.78
CA GLN A 80 -0.09 15.27 12.34
C GLN A 80 -0.26 14.12 11.32
N GLY A 81 0.83 13.57 10.81
CA GLY A 81 0.80 12.57 9.74
C GLY A 81 0.21 13.13 8.45
N LEU A 82 0.59 14.36 8.09
CA LEU A 82 0.13 15.06 6.89
C LEU A 82 1.32 15.49 6.05
N ALA A 83 1.16 15.45 4.73
CA ALA A 83 2.11 16.08 3.82
C ALA A 83 1.38 16.91 2.76
N GLN A 84 1.96 18.06 2.41
CA GLN A 84 1.45 18.87 1.33
C GLN A 84 1.59 18.13 0.00
N GLY A 85 0.52 18.13 -0.79
CA GLY A 85 0.53 17.58 -2.13
C GLY A 85 1.23 18.48 -3.14
N ILE A 86 1.60 17.88 -4.27
CA ILE A 86 2.19 18.57 -5.44
C ILE A 86 1.43 18.19 -6.72
N GLY A 87 1.64 18.96 -7.79
CA GLY A 87 1.02 18.69 -9.09
C GLY A 87 -0.51 18.59 -8.95
N PRO A 88 -1.15 17.47 -9.33
CA PRO A 88 -2.60 17.29 -9.17
C PRO A 88 -3.11 17.38 -7.72
N LEU A 89 -2.23 17.20 -6.74
CA LEU A 89 -2.54 17.31 -5.32
C LEU A 89 -2.15 18.66 -4.71
N ALA A 90 -1.71 19.63 -5.52
CA ALA A 90 -1.31 20.94 -5.02
C ALA A 90 -2.44 21.61 -4.22
N GLY A 91 -2.08 22.17 -3.06
CA GLY A 91 -3.01 22.82 -2.14
C GLY A 91 -3.79 21.87 -1.23
N GLN A 92 -3.53 20.56 -1.29
CA GLN A 92 -4.13 19.56 -0.40
C GLN A 92 -3.12 19.10 0.65
N ASN A 93 -3.59 18.84 1.88
CA ASN A 93 -2.84 18.10 2.89
C ASN A 93 -3.28 16.64 2.85
N ILE A 94 -2.35 15.76 2.49
CA ILE A 94 -2.60 14.34 2.29
C ILE A 94 -2.25 13.59 3.57
N PRO A 95 -3.17 12.80 4.15
CA PRO A 95 -2.84 11.85 5.20
C PRO A 95 -1.83 10.84 4.68
N ILE A 96 -0.73 10.72 5.40
CA ILE A 96 0.36 9.82 5.08
C ILE A 96 0.49 8.72 6.13
N VAL A 97 1.04 7.60 5.71
CA VAL A 97 1.37 6.43 6.52
C VAL A 97 2.80 5.99 6.20
N GLY A 98 3.53 5.42 7.16
CA GLY A 98 4.85 4.88 6.86
C GLY A 98 5.75 4.70 8.06
N GLY A 99 7.05 4.59 7.81
CA GLY A 99 8.04 4.16 8.80
C GLY A 99 8.17 5.08 10.02
N PHE A 100 7.79 6.35 9.88
CA PHE A 100 7.90 7.36 10.94
C PHE A 100 6.55 7.88 11.45
N VAL A 101 5.43 7.44 10.86
CA VAL A 101 4.08 7.92 11.20
C VAL A 101 3.20 6.74 11.61
N GLY A 102 2.58 6.82 12.80
CA GLY A 102 1.77 5.73 13.39
C GLY A 102 0.36 5.55 12.82
N SER A 103 0.06 6.08 11.63
CA SER A 103 -1.23 5.98 10.95
C SER A 103 -1.28 4.72 10.07
N ALA A 104 -2.49 4.35 9.62
CA ALA A 104 -2.70 3.19 8.75
C ALA A 104 -3.70 3.52 7.63
N LEU A 105 -3.50 2.89 6.48
CA LEU A 105 -4.50 2.89 5.42
C LEU A 105 -5.68 1.97 5.82
N PRO A 106 -6.90 2.24 5.31
CA PRO A 106 -8.01 1.33 5.44
C PRO A 106 -7.63 -0.12 5.10
N ALA A 107 -7.86 -1.05 6.04
CA ALA A 107 -7.60 -2.48 5.84
C ALA A 107 -8.77 -3.22 5.18
N ALA A 108 -9.90 -2.54 4.94
CA ALA A 108 -11.06 -3.13 4.29
C ALA A 108 -11.81 -2.11 3.43
N THR A 109 -12.52 -2.60 2.43
CA THR A 109 -13.40 -1.80 1.57
C THR A 109 -14.87 -2.00 1.95
N GLN A 110 -15.73 -1.05 1.56
CA GLN A 110 -17.17 -1.12 1.85
C GLN A 110 -17.85 -2.34 1.23
N ASP A 111 -17.36 -2.80 0.08
CA ASP A 111 -17.87 -4.00 -0.60
C ASP A 111 -17.26 -5.31 -0.07
N GLY A 112 -16.42 -5.26 0.97
CA GLY A 112 -16.05 -6.42 1.76
C GLY A 112 -14.69 -7.04 1.46
N TRP A 113 -13.84 -6.42 0.64
CA TRP A 113 -12.43 -6.81 0.54
C TRP A 113 -11.75 -6.53 1.87
N ARG A 114 -10.84 -7.42 2.28
CA ARG A 114 -10.01 -7.25 3.47
C ARG A 114 -8.56 -7.50 3.12
N LEU A 115 -7.69 -6.60 3.54
CA LEU A 115 -6.25 -6.73 3.45
C LEU A 115 -5.72 -7.08 4.84
N GLU A 116 -4.89 -8.11 4.90
CA GLU A 116 -4.33 -8.62 6.14
C GLU A 116 -2.84 -8.87 5.94
N ARG A 117 -2.08 -8.77 7.04
CA ARG A 117 -0.63 -8.89 7.03
C ARG A 117 -0.11 -9.69 8.21
N LEU A 118 0.98 -10.40 8.01
CA LEU A 118 1.65 -11.20 9.04
C LEU A 118 3.17 -11.09 8.90
N ASP A 119 3.82 -10.59 9.94
CA ASP A 119 5.27 -10.67 10.10
C ASP A 119 5.67 -12.12 10.41
N ILE A 120 6.60 -12.65 9.62
CA ILE A 120 7.26 -13.93 9.87
C ILE A 120 8.73 -13.65 10.27
N GLU A 121 8.99 -13.77 11.58
CA GLU A 121 10.32 -13.71 12.18
C GLU A 121 11.13 -12.44 11.86
N SER A 122 10.48 -11.31 11.61
CA SER A 122 11.08 -10.02 11.27
C SER A 122 11.97 -10.06 10.01
N LYS A 123 11.78 -11.06 9.16
CA LYS A 123 12.53 -11.25 7.91
C LYS A 123 11.68 -11.04 6.67
N MET A 124 10.39 -11.36 6.76
CA MET A 124 9.44 -11.23 5.66
C MET A 124 8.08 -10.86 6.23
N GLU A 125 7.29 -10.17 5.42
CA GLU A 125 5.90 -9.86 5.73
C GLU A 125 5.02 -10.46 4.64
N LEU A 126 4.07 -11.29 5.04
CA LEU A 126 3.06 -11.83 4.15
C LEU A 126 1.92 -10.83 4.10
N VAL A 127 1.53 -10.37 2.90
CA VAL A 127 0.34 -9.55 2.69
C VAL A 127 -0.60 -10.27 1.73
N TRP A 128 -1.85 -10.43 2.15
CA TRP A 128 -2.88 -11.08 1.34
C TRP A 128 -4.19 -10.31 1.39
N ALA A 129 -5.02 -10.57 0.38
CA ALA A 129 -6.38 -10.08 0.33
C ALA A 129 -7.39 -11.23 0.43
N THR A 130 -8.39 -11.06 1.29
CA THR A 130 -9.54 -11.93 1.40
C THR A 130 -10.73 -11.29 0.65
N PRO A 131 -11.37 -12.00 -0.29
CA PRO A 131 -12.42 -11.43 -1.13
C PRO A 131 -13.74 -11.20 -0.37
N PRO A 132 -14.65 -10.37 -0.91
CA PRO A 132 -16.01 -10.21 -0.41
C PRO A 132 -16.74 -11.54 -0.25
N GLY A 133 -17.51 -11.67 0.83
CA GLY A 133 -18.31 -12.87 1.11
C GLY A 133 -17.53 -14.05 1.69
N GLU A 134 -16.20 -14.04 1.62
CA GLU A 134 -15.35 -15.04 2.25
C GLU A 134 -15.22 -14.76 3.76
N LYS A 135 -15.65 -15.75 4.55
CA LYS A 135 -15.61 -15.68 6.03
C LYS A 135 -14.27 -16.14 6.55
N ASP A 136 -13.67 -17.13 5.89
CA ASP A 136 -12.42 -17.73 6.30
C ASP A 136 -11.27 -17.16 5.45
N GLY A 137 -10.35 -16.42 6.08
CA GLY A 137 -9.16 -15.91 5.39
C GLY A 137 -8.00 -16.93 5.38
N PHE A 138 -6.81 -16.46 5.00
CA PHE A 138 -5.56 -17.25 5.02
C PHE A 138 -5.35 -18.03 6.32
N LEU A 139 -5.53 -17.39 7.49
CA LEU A 139 -5.29 -18.05 8.79
C LEU A 139 -6.31 -19.15 9.12
N SER A 140 -7.51 -19.09 8.53
CA SER A 140 -8.57 -20.09 8.69
C SER A 140 -8.61 -21.11 7.56
N GLY A 141 -7.87 -20.91 6.47
CA GLY A 141 -7.79 -21.83 5.34
C GLY A 141 -8.86 -21.63 4.26
N GLY A 142 -9.51 -20.47 4.21
CA GLY A 142 -10.40 -20.12 3.11
C GLY A 142 -9.66 -19.42 1.97
N CYS A 143 -10.41 -18.78 1.06
CA CYS A 143 -9.85 -18.20 -0.16
C CYS A 143 -9.08 -16.88 0.12
N TYR A 144 -7.89 -16.75 -0.46
CA TYR A 144 -7.10 -15.52 -0.40
C TYR A 144 -6.22 -15.37 -1.64
N TYR A 145 -5.82 -14.12 -1.90
CA TYR A 145 -4.88 -13.73 -2.95
C TYR A 145 -3.57 -13.29 -2.32
N LYS A 146 -2.46 -13.92 -2.72
CA LYS A 146 -1.12 -13.49 -2.33
C LYS A 146 -0.79 -12.16 -3.02
N LEU A 147 -0.35 -11.17 -2.25
CA LEU A 147 0.01 -9.87 -2.78
C LEU A 147 1.48 -9.51 -2.52
N TRP A 148 2.05 -9.98 -1.41
CA TRP A 148 3.43 -9.68 -1.03
C TRP A 148 4.03 -10.73 -0.09
N ASP A 149 5.30 -11.08 -0.29
CA ASP A 149 6.07 -11.99 0.58
C ASP A 149 7.59 -11.75 0.57
N TRP A 150 8.06 -10.59 0.09
CA TRP A 150 9.49 -10.34 -0.10
C TRP A 150 10.10 -9.46 0.99
N ASP A 151 9.87 -8.14 0.93
CA ASP A 151 10.47 -7.16 1.84
C ASP A 151 9.51 -6.77 2.98
N PRO A 152 10.02 -6.26 4.12
CA PRO A 152 9.16 -5.65 5.14
C PRO A 152 8.31 -4.50 4.57
N VAL A 153 7.04 -4.43 4.95
CA VAL A 153 6.06 -3.46 4.43
C VAL A 153 5.77 -2.42 5.50
N PHE A 154 6.05 -1.15 5.23
CA PHE A 154 5.66 -0.08 6.17
C PHE A 154 4.26 0.47 5.89
N ALA A 155 3.69 0.23 4.70
CA ALA A 155 2.33 0.65 4.38
C ALA A 155 1.62 -0.35 3.46
N ALA A 156 0.42 -0.77 3.87
CA ALA A 156 -0.46 -1.61 3.07
C ALA A 156 -1.91 -1.23 3.36
N GLY A 157 -2.74 -1.06 2.33
CA GLY A 157 -4.17 -0.83 2.51
C GLY A 157 -4.87 -0.26 1.29
N PHE A 158 -6.10 0.17 1.48
CA PHE A 158 -6.95 0.72 0.44
C PHE A 158 -7.06 2.25 0.54
N SER A 159 -7.48 2.89 -0.55
CA SER A 159 -8.00 4.26 -0.50
C SER A 159 -9.29 4.32 0.30
N GLN A 160 -9.67 5.52 0.76
CA GLN A 160 -10.88 5.72 1.57
C GLN A 160 -12.17 5.25 0.88
N ASN A 161 -12.24 5.41 -0.45
CA ASN A 161 -13.35 4.93 -1.27
C ASN A 161 -13.21 3.45 -1.70
N GLY A 162 -12.11 2.78 -1.34
CA GLY A 162 -11.83 1.40 -1.70
C GLY A 162 -11.59 1.16 -3.20
N ALA A 163 -11.28 2.19 -3.99
CA ALA A 163 -11.00 2.07 -5.41
C ALA A 163 -9.53 1.70 -5.71
N THR A 164 -8.63 1.94 -4.77
CA THR A 164 -7.19 1.72 -4.93
C THR A 164 -6.68 0.87 -3.77
N CYS A 165 -5.76 -0.07 -4.04
CA CYS A 165 -4.99 -0.81 -3.04
C CYS A 165 -3.51 -0.53 -3.27
N VAL A 166 -2.75 -0.29 -2.19
CA VAL A 166 -1.32 -0.01 -2.23
C VAL A 166 -0.59 -0.92 -1.26
N ILE A 167 0.57 -1.42 -1.68
CA ILE A 167 1.59 -2.01 -0.83
C ILE A 167 2.89 -1.24 -1.10
N ALA A 168 3.52 -0.70 -0.06
CA ALA A 168 4.73 0.09 -0.17
C ALA A 168 5.82 -0.39 0.79
N CYS A 169 7.02 -0.49 0.23
CA CYS A 169 8.26 -0.93 0.87
C CYS A 169 9.36 0.09 0.58
N SER A 170 10.55 -0.11 1.16
CA SER A 170 11.65 0.88 1.07
C SER A 170 12.13 1.18 -0.34
N ASN A 171 11.90 0.28 -1.29
CA ASN A 171 12.42 0.33 -2.67
C ASN A 171 11.34 0.20 -3.73
N THR A 172 10.11 -0.16 -3.35
CA THR A 172 9.07 -0.62 -4.27
C THR A 172 7.68 -0.23 -3.81
N ILE A 173 6.81 0.00 -4.79
CA ILE A 173 5.38 0.28 -4.57
C ILE A 173 4.57 -0.52 -5.59
N ASP A 174 3.64 -1.31 -5.08
CA ASP A 174 2.62 -2.02 -5.84
C ASP A 174 1.27 -1.32 -5.69
N ILE A 175 0.56 -1.14 -6.81
CA ILE A 175 -0.74 -0.47 -6.86
C ILE A 175 -1.73 -1.33 -7.65
N TRP A 176 -2.94 -1.48 -7.13
CA TRP A 176 -4.09 -2.02 -7.84
C TRP A 176 -5.23 -1.01 -7.82
N SER A 177 -5.94 -0.88 -8.93
CA SER A 177 -7.10 0.03 -9.05
C SER A 177 -8.28 -0.64 -9.76
N ARG A 178 -9.50 -0.17 -9.52
CA ARG A 178 -10.75 -0.67 -10.14
C ARG A 178 -11.72 0.44 -10.53
#